data_AF-A0A2V5XZN0-F1
#
_entry.id   AF-A0A2V5XZN0-F1
#
_cell.length_a   1.000
_cell.length_b   1.000
_cell.length_c   1.000
_cell.angle_alpha   90.00
_cell.angle_beta   90.00
_cell.angle_gamma   90.00
#
_symmetry.space_group_name_H-M   'P 1'
#
loop_
_entity.id
_entity.type
_entity.pdbx_description
1 polymer ?
#
loop_
_entity_poly.entity_id
_entity_poly.type
_entity_poly.pdbx_seq_one_letter_code
_entity_poly.pdbx_strand_id
1 'polypeptide(L)'
;MAKPPEKTRSTASRPIAPPPLSQHLRELALRPDAWTVFARNLIPVIGIYCFGWSAALSVFNYWFDGLTALAAIVAALIPRALRETQPKTGHVTWLGTLVRGVVTWLFLLGIVGLPYWIVLIPLHDLLLGDELRRQLAHSPALWFTFGSLAASHFWKTFRMGYDTMPDKELKQRARCDIYLLILRAMAMFIMAAHGLAFILVPLMALLLSYLEIWPERALGAVFGDPSRLWEYDPGDPTSNRRRR
;
A
#
# COMPACT_ATOMS: atom_id res chain seq x y z
N MET A 1 11.56 42.98 39.47
CA MET A 1 11.56 41.50 39.47
C MET A 1 10.97 41.02 38.16
N ALA A 2 11.80 40.45 37.27
CA ALA A 2 11.36 39.97 35.96
C ALA A 2 10.64 38.62 36.09
N LYS A 3 9.49 38.46 35.40
CA LYS A 3 8.75 37.19 35.31
C LYS A 3 9.66 36.11 34.70
N PRO A 4 9.62 34.86 35.20
CA PRO A 4 10.34 33.77 34.56
C PRO A 4 9.74 33.50 33.16
N PRO A 5 10.57 33.14 32.17
CA PRO A 5 10.10 32.87 30.81
C PRO A 5 9.17 31.65 30.82
N GLU A 6 8.02 31.81 30.19
CA GLU A 6 7.04 30.77 29.94
C GLU A 6 7.71 29.68 29.11
N LYS A 7 7.90 28.49 29.70
CA LYS A 7 8.35 27.30 28.97
C LYS A 7 7.34 27.05 27.86
N THR A 8 7.71 27.36 26.62
CA THR A 8 7.05 26.86 25.42
C THR A 8 7.01 25.33 25.54
N ARG A 9 5.85 24.80 25.92
CA ARG A 9 5.59 23.36 25.89
C ARG A 9 5.76 22.93 24.44
N SER A 10 6.86 22.25 24.15
CA SER A 10 7.06 21.54 22.90
C SER A 10 5.83 20.68 22.61
N THR A 11 5.10 21.02 21.54
CA THR A 11 3.96 20.27 20.99
C THR A 11 4.41 19.03 20.19
N ALA A 12 5.60 18.50 20.48
CA ALA A 12 6.04 17.23 19.93
C ALA A 12 5.26 16.11 20.62
N SER A 13 4.13 15.74 20.02
CA SER A 13 3.31 14.62 20.45
C SER A 13 4.16 13.35 20.49
N ARG A 14 4.21 12.70 21.66
CA ARG A 14 4.94 11.45 21.85
C ARG A 14 4.43 10.40 20.85
N PRO A 15 5.31 9.62 20.21
CA PRO A 15 4.91 8.42 19.47
C PRO A 15 4.02 7.55 20.37
N ILE A 16 2.88 7.11 19.85
CA ILE A 16 2.03 6.16 20.58
C ILE A 16 2.82 4.86 20.64
N ALA A 17 3.20 4.44 21.85
CA ALA A 17 3.97 3.22 22.04
C ALA A 17 3.16 2.02 21.48
N PRO A 18 3.80 1.11 20.73
CA PRO A 18 3.12 -0.09 20.26
C PRO A 18 2.59 -0.88 21.47
N PRO A 19 1.39 -1.48 21.37
CA PRO A 19 0.86 -2.29 22.45
C PRO A 19 1.76 -3.50 22.75
N PRO A 20 1.72 -4.04 23.98
CA PRO A 20 2.57 -5.16 24.36
C PRO A 20 2.30 -6.39 23.48
N LEU A 21 3.34 -7.20 23.23
CA LEU A 21 3.26 -8.41 22.38
C LEU A 21 2.16 -9.39 22.82
N SER A 22 1.87 -9.46 24.12
CA SER A 22 0.78 -10.28 24.67
C SER A 22 -0.60 -9.85 24.17
N GLN A 23 -0.81 -8.55 23.94
CA GLN A 23 -2.03 -8.02 23.37
C GLN A 23 -2.13 -8.33 21.87
N HIS A 24 -1.00 -8.24 21.13
CA HIS A 24 -0.95 -8.66 19.73
C HIS A 24 -1.29 -10.13 19.55
N LEU A 25 -0.74 -11.03 20.37
CA LEU A 25 -1.03 -12.47 20.29
C LEU A 25 -2.48 -12.80 20.63
N ARG A 26 -3.07 -12.10 21.61
CA ARG A 26 -4.49 -12.27 21.98
C ARG A 26 -5.43 -11.80 20.88
N GLU A 27 -5.16 -10.64 20.28
CA GLU A 27 -5.94 -10.12 19.15
C GLU A 27 -5.78 -11.00 17.90
N LEU A 28 -4.57 -11.54 17.68
CA LEU A 28 -4.30 -12.44 16.58
C LEU A 28 -5.10 -13.73 16.70
N ALA A 29 -5.18 -14.31 17.91
CA ALA A 29 -5.98 -15.50 18.18
C ALA A 29 -7.49 -15.29 17.92
N LEU A 30 -7.96 -14.03 17.98
CA LEU A 30 -9.36 -13.66 17.78
C LEU A 30 -9.68 -13.28 16.32
N ARG A 31 -8.68 -13.17 15.44
CA ARG A 31 -8.85 -12.75 14.03
C ARG A 31 -8.58 -13.92 13.08
N PRO A 32 -9.61 -14.72 12.70
CA PRO A 32 -9.42 -15.82 11.75
C PRO A 32 -8.89 -15.34 10.40
N ASP A 33 -9.24 -14.12 9.98
CA ASP A 33 -8.80 -13.52 8.72
C ASP A 33 -7.28 -13.27 8.67
N ALA A 34 -6.62 -13.14 9.83
CA ALA A 34 -5.18 -12.91 9.91
C ALA A 34 -4.37 -14.12 9.43
N TRP A 35 -4.91 -15.34 9.56
CA TRP A 35 -4.27 -16.55 9.04
C TRP A 35 -4.15 -16.53 7.52
N THR A 36 -5.16 -16.01 6.82
CA THR A 36 -5.13 -15.85 5.36
C THR A 36 -4.06 -14.85 4.93
N VAL A 37 -3.88 -13.77 5.69
CA VAL A 37 -2.83 -12.77 5.46
C VAL A 37 -1.44 -13.40 5.62
N PHE A 38 -1.21 -14.14 6.71
CA PHE A 38 0.04 -14.85 6.90
C PHE A 38 0.30 -15.87 5.79
N ALA A 39 -0.70 -16.69 5.47
CA ALA A 39 -0.57 -17.71 4.43
C ALA A 39 -0.13 -17.10 3.11
N ARG A 40 -0.77 -16.00 2.67
CA ARG A 40 -0.40 -15.32 1.42
C ARG A 40 1.02 -14.73 1.47
N ASN A 41 1.38 -14.08 2.58
CA ASN A 41 2.69 -13.46 2.73
C ASN A 41 3.82 -14.49 2.93
N LEU A 42 3.49 -15.71 3.37
CA LEU A 42 4.44 -16.83 3.47
C LEU A 42 4.71 -17.52 2.13
N ILE A 43 3.86 -17.36 1.11
CA ILE A 43 4.02 -18.04 -0.20
C ILE A 43 5.45 -17.85 -0.77
N PRO A 44 6.00 -16.61 -0.84
CA PRO A 44 7.36 -16.43 -1.35
C PRO A 44 8.43 -17.06 -0.45
N VAL A 45 8.20 -17.09 0.87
CA VAL A 45 9.09 -17.75 1.84
C VAL A 45 9.12 -19.25 1.58
N ILE A 46 7.95 -19.91 1.57
CA ILE A 46 7.85 -21.35 1.27
C ILE A 46 8.45 -21.63 -0.10
N GLY A 47 8.22 -20.75 -1.08
CA GLY A 47 8.82 -20.80 -2.40
C GLY A 47 10.34 -20.99 -2.35
N ILE A 48 11.07 -20.12 -1.63
CA ILE A 48 12.52 -20.21 -1.51
C ILE A 48 12.95 -21.45 -0.73
N TYR A 49 12.40 -21.64 0.48
CA TYR A 49 12.93 -22.62 1.43
C TYR A 49 12.48 -24.06 1.16
N CYS A 50 11.33 -24.27 0.50
CA CYS A 50 10.77 -25.59 0.25
C CYS A 50 10.74 -25.97 -1.23
N PHE A 51 10.60 -24.99 -2.14
CA PHE A 51 10.48 -25.23 -3.58
C PHE A 51 11.66 -24.71 -4.41
N GLY A 52 12.70 -24.17 -3.75
CA GLY A 52 13.93 -23.72 -4.41
C GLY A 52 13.73 -22.50 -5.32
N TRP A 53 12.72 -21.66 -5.06
CA TRP A 53 12.53 -20.43 -5.83
C TRP A 53 13.74 -19.51 -5.69
N SER A 54 14.05 -18.77 -6.75
CA SER A 54 15.08 -17.75 -6.70
C SER A 54 14.67 -16.61 -5.76
N ALA A 55 15.64 -16.01 -5.08
CA ALA A 55 15.44 -14.78 -4.32
C ALA A 55 14.89 -13.66 -5.22
N ALA A 56 15.36 -13.60 -6.47
CA ALA A 56 14.89 -12.70 -7.51
C ALA A 56 13.38 -12.83 -7.74
N LEU A 57 12.86 -14.05 -7.96
CA LEU A 57 11.44 -14.31 -8.17
C LEU A 57 10.58 -13.91 -6.95
N SER A 58 11.07 -14.18 -5.76
CA SER A 58 10.34 -13.90 -4.52
C SER A 58 10.26 -12.40 -4.21
N VAL A 59 11.39 -11.69 -4.38
CA VAL A 59 11.45 -10.24 -4.26
C VAL A 59 10.60 -9.58 -5.35
N PHE A 60 10.66 -10.09 -6.58
CA PHE A 60 9.80 -9.65 -7.67
C PHE A 60 8.32 -9.82 -7.34
N ASN A 61 7.92 -10.96 -6.74
CA ASN A 61 6.54 -11.17 -6.34
C ASN A 61 6.05 -10.11 -5.33
N TYR A 62 6.85 -9.80 -4.30
CA TYR A 62 6.48 -8.74 -3.35
C TYR A 62 6.41 -7.35 -4.01
N TRP A 63 7.32 -7.05 -4.92
CA TRP A 63 7.33 -5.77 -5.64
C TRP A 63 6.11 -5.66 -6.56
N PHE A 64 5.87 -6.69 -7.37
CA PHE A 64 4.77 -6.78 -8.34
C PHE A 64 3.40 -6.71 -7.66
N ASP A 65 3.20 -7.46 -6.58
CA ASP A 65 1.94 -7.48 -5.82
C ASP A 65 1.62 -6.08 -5.24
N GLY A 66 2.62 -5.40 -4.68
CA GLY A 66 2.44 -4.06 -4.14
C GLY A 66 2.19 -2.99 -5.22
N LEU A 67 2.96 -3.01 -6.30
CA LEU A 67 2.78 -2.09 -7.42
C LEU A 67 1.42 -2.30 -8.11
N THR A 68 0.97 -3.54 -8.22
CA THR A 68 -0.30 -3.88 -8.86
C THR A 68 -1.50 -3.52 -7.99
N ALA A 69 -1.40 -3.69 -6.67
CA ALA A 69 -2.38 -3.16 -5.73
C ALA A 69 -2.50 -1.63 -5.85
N LEU A 70 -1.38 -0.93 -5.94
CA LEU A 70 -1.36 0.53 -6.13
C LEU A 70 -2.00 0.91 -7.47
N ALA A 71 -1.62 0.23 -8.55
CA ALA A 71 -2.15 0.45 -9.88
C ALA A 71 -3.67 0.24 -9.93
N ALA A 72 -4.18 -0.78 -9.25
CA ALA A 72 -5.61 -1.05 -9.12
C ALA A 72 -6.35 0.06 -8.36
N ILE A 73 -5.81 0.53 -7.22
CA ILE A 73 -6.39 1.65 -6.46
C ILE A 73 -6.44 2.92 -7.32
N VAL A 74 -5.34 3.29 -7.96
CA VAL A 74 -5.30 4.46 -8.84
C VAL A 74 -6.32 4.29 -9.98
N ALA A 75 -6.41 3.11 -10.60
CA ALA A 75 -7.38 2.82 -11.66
C ALA A 75 -8.82 3.00 -11.19
N ALA A 76 -9.16 2.53 -9.98
CA ALA A 76 -10.50 2.65 -9.41
C ALA A 76 -10.90 4.10 -9.11
N LEU A 77 -9.94 5.02 -8.95
CA LEU A 77 -10.18 6.45 -8.77
C LEU A 77 -10.41 7.21 -10.10
N ILE A 78 -10.00 6.65 -11.23
CA ILE A 78 -10.08 7.31 -12.55
C ILE A 78 -11.52 7.62 -12.99
N PRO A 79 -12.51 6.71 -12.90
CA PRO A 79 -13.88 7.00 -13.33
C PRO A 79 -14.44 8.26 -12.65
N ARG A 80 -14.16 8.39 -11.36
CA ARG A 80 -14.56 9.54 -10.55
C ARG A 80 -13.82 10.81 -10.96
N ALA A 81 -12.50 10.75 -11.08
CA ALA A 81 -11.69 11.89 -11.52
C ALA A 81 -12.12 12.39 -12.91
N LEU A 82 -12.45 11.49 -13.83
CA LEU A 82 -12.97 11.85 -15.15
C LEU A 82 -14.36 12.50 -15.04
N ARG A 83 -15.26 11.96 -14.20
CA ARG A 83 -16.60 12.54 -13.97
C ARG A 83 -16.52 13.96 -13.41
N GLU A 84 -15.64 14.19 -12.44
CA GLU A 84 -15.46 15.51 -11.80
C GLU A 84 -14.77 16.53 -12.72
N THR A 85 -14.00 16.08 -13.72
CA THR A 85 -13.22 16.94 -14.64
C THR A 85 -13.77 16.98 -16.07
N GLN A 86 -15.00 16.53 -16.28
CA GLN A 86 -15.66 16.64 -17.59
C GLN A 86 -16.08 18.09 -17.88
N PRO A 87 -15.73 18.65 -19.05
CA PRO A 87 -16.20 19.96 -19.46
C PRO A 87 -17.70 19.93 -19.72
N LYS A 88 -18.44 20.89 -19.14
CA LYS A 88 -19.92 20.97 -19.24
C LYS A 88 -20.44 21.20 -20.67
N THR A 89 -19.57 21.47 -21.64
CA THR A 89 -19.92 22.01 -22.96
C THR A 89 -19.36 21.20 -24.13
N GLY A 90 -18.69 20.06 -23.89
CA GLY A 90 -18.06 19.27 -24.96
C GLY A 90 -18.58 17.83 -25.04
N HIS A 91 -19.03 17.41 -26.22
CA HIS A 91 -19.26 15.98 -26.50
C HIS A 91 -17.90 15.28 -26.64
N VAL A 92 -17.47 14.61 -25.56
CA VAL A 92 -16.31 13.71 -25.60
C VAL A 92 -16.80 12.32 -26.00
N THR A 93 -16.16 11.72 -27.01
CA THR A 93 -16.48 10.35 -27.44
C THR A 93 -16.09 9.35 -26.34
N TRP A 94 -16.72 8.17 -26.34
CA TRP A 94 -16.38 7.08 -25.40
C TRP A 94 -14.89 6.71 -25.50
N LEU A 95 -14.35 6.63 -26.72
CA LEU A 95 -12.94 6.36 -26.97
C LEU A 95 -12.03 7.46 -26.40
N GLY A 96 -12.39 8.74 -26.59
CA GLY A 96 -11.64 9.86 -26.02
C GLY A 96 -11.62 9.84 -24.48
N THR A 97 -12.73 9.43 -23.86
CA THR A 97 -12.81 9.27 -22.40
C THR A 97 -11.91 8.13 -21.92
N LEU A 98 -11.88 7.01 -22.65
CA LEU A 98 -11.03 5.86 -22.35
C LEU A 98 -9.55 6.21 -22.47
N VAL A 99 -9.14 6.85 -23.56
CA VAL A 99 -7.74 7.29 -23.76
C VAL A 99 -7.33 8.26 -22.66
N ARG A 100 -8.15 9.27 -22.36
CA ARG A 100 -7.89 10.22 -21.26
C ARG A 100 -7.75 9.51 -19.91
N GLY A 101 -8.60 8.52 -19.65
CA GLY A 101 -8.54 7.70 -18.45
C GLY A 101 -7.24 6.92 -18.33
N VAL A 102 -6.85 6.21 -19.40
CA VAL A 102 -5.60 5.43 -19.45
C VAL A 102 -4.38 6.34 -19.28
N VAL A 103 -4.34 7.48 -19.98
CA VAL A 103 -3.23 8.44 -19.86
C VAL A 103 -3.13 9.01 -18.43
N THR A 104 -4.26 9.40 -17.84
CA THR A 104 -4.31 9.91 -16.47
C THR A 104 -3.87 8.84 -15.48
N TRP A 105 -4.31 7.60 -15.68
CA TRP A 105 -3.92 6.46 -14.87
C TRP A 105 -2.42 6.20 -14.91
N LEU A 106 -1.83 6.12 -16.12
CA LEU A 106 -0.39 5.92 -16.28
C LEU A 106 0.42 7.06 -15.65
N PHE A 107 -0.02 8.30 -15.85
CA PHE A 107 0.64 9.47 -15.26
C PHE A 107 0.63 9.42 -13.73
N LEU A 108 -0.55 9.18 -13.13
CA LEU A 108 -0.68 9.06 -11.68
C LEU A 108 0.07 7.86 -11.12
N LEU A 109 0.06 6.72 -11.81
CA LEU A 109 0.83 5.55 -11.41
C LEU A 109 2.35 5.81 -11.46
N GLY A 110 2.82 6.57 -12.45
CA GLY A 110 4.21 7.01 -12.52
C GLY A 110 4.63 7.83 -11.29
N ILE A 111 3.80 8.79 -10.87
CA ILE A 111 4.09 9.68 -9.74
C ILE A 111 3.88 9.00 -8.39
N VAL A 112 2.72 8.40 -8.16
CA VAL A 112 2.37 7.78 -6.88
C VAL A 112 3.17 6.49 -6.67
N GLY A 113 3.51 5.79 -7.75
CA GLY A 113 4.36 4.60 -7.74
C GLY A 113 5.85 4.88 -7.56
N LEU A 114 6.27 6.15 -7.43
CA LEU A 114 7.67 6.54 -7.25
C LEU A 114 8.42 5.73 -6.17
N PRO A 115 7.85 5.44 -5.00
CA PRO A 115 8.49 4.56 -4.02
C PRO A 115 8.81 3.16 -4.56
N TYR A 116 7.94 2.60 -5.40
CA TYR A 116 8.17 1.30 -6.06
C TYR A 116 9.19 1.38 -7.20
N TRP A 117 9.28 2.52 -7.89
CA TRP A 117 10.31 2.75 -8.90
C TRP A 117 11.69 2.93 -8.26
N ILE A 118 11.79 3.63 -7.14
CA ILE A 118 13.05 3.83 -6.39
C ILE A 118 13.61 2.50 -5.88
N VAL A 119 12.75 1.56 -5.49
CA VAL A 119 13.16 0.21 -5.07
C VAL A 119 13.98 -0.51 -6.15
N LEU A 120 13.80 -0.18 -7.42
CA LEU A 120 14.61 -0.73 -8.51
C LEU A 120 16.09 -0.35 -8.37
N ILE A 121 16.46 0.76 -7.72
CA ILE A 121 17.86 1.18 -7.58
C ILE A 121 18.68 0.12 -6.82
N PRO A 122 18.36 -0.23 -5.56
CA PRO A 122 19.11 -1.25 -4.83
C PRO A 122 18.78 -2.68 -5.29
N LEU A 123 17.64 -2.92 -5.93
CA LEU A 123 17.19 -4.27 -6.33
C LEU A 123 17.29 -4.54 -7.84
N HIS A 124 17.97 -3.71 -8.62
CA HIS A 124 18.00 -3.86 -10.08
C HIS A 124 18.52 -5.23 -10.51
N ASP A 125 19.57 -5.74 -9.87
CA ASP A 125 20.14 -7.06 -10.18
C ASP A 125 19.14 -8.21 -9.95
N LEU A 126 18.24 -8.06 -8.96
CA LEU A 126 17.23 -9.06 -8.64
C LEU A 126 15.96 -8.90 -9.47
N LEU A 127 15.50 -7.66 -9.68
CA LEU A 127 14.23 -7.35 -10.36
C LEU A 127 14.36 -7.24 -11.88
N LEU A 128 15.56 -6.97 -12.39
CA LEU A 128 15.84 -6.83 -13.82
C LEU A 128 16.90 -7.82 -14.30
N GLY A 129 17.38 -8.71 -13.44
CA GLY A 129 18.39 -9.72 -13.76
C GLY A 129 17.92 -10.78 -14.75
N ASP A 130 18.89 -11.38 -15.44
CA ASP A 130 18.63 -12.36 -16.51
C ASP A 130 17.96 -13.65 -16.00
N GLU A 131 18.23 -14.03 -14.75
CA GLU A 131 17.63 -15.21 -14.13
C GLU A 131 16.10 -15.06 -14.02
N LEU A 132 15.65 -13.91 -13.51
CA LEU A 132 14.21 -13.62 -13.41
C LEU A 132 13.56 -13.57 -14.79
N ARG A 133 14.20 -12.88 -15.75
CA ARG A 133 13.71 -12.79 -17.13
C ARG A 133 13.56 -14.16 -17.76
N ARG A 134 14.54 -15.04 -17.58
CA ARG A 134 14.51 -16.42 -18.09
C ARG A 134 13.37 -17.22 -17.45
N GLN A 135 13.20 -17.13 -16.13
CA GLN A 135 12.12 -17.80 -15.40
C GLN A 135 10.73 -17.34 -15.86
N LEU A 136 10.52 -16.02 -16.00
CA LEU A 136 9.24 -15.50 -16.51
C LEU A 136 9.01 -15.88 -17.98
N ALA A 137 10.03 -15.82 -18.84
CA ALA A 137 9.87 -16.12 -20.26
C ALA A 137 9.51 -17.59 -20.52
N HIS A 138 10.03 -18.52 -19.70
CA HIS A 138 9.87 -19.96 -19.93
C HIS A 138 8.76 -20.61 -19.09
N SER A 139 8.09 -19.87 -18.20
CA SER A 139 7.05 -20.42 -17.32
C SER A 139 5.68 -19.76 -17.55
N PRO A 140 4.83 -20.35 -18.40
CA PRO A 140 3.44 -19.93 -18.56
C PRO A 140 2.64 -19.93 -17.25
N ALA A 141 3.01 -20.81 -16.31
CA ALA A 141 2.39 -20.88 -14.99
C ALA A 141 2.65 -19.61 -14.16
N LEU A 142 3.84 -19.01 -14.26
CA LEU A 142 4.15 -17.73 -13.60
C LEU A 142 3.30 -16.61 -14.18
N TRP A 143 3.14 -16.55 -15.50
CA TRP A 143 2.25 -15.59 -16.15
C TRP A 143 0.81 -15.70 -15.68
N PHE A 144 0.29 -16.93 -15.59
CA PHE A 144 -1.04 -17.16 -15.04
C PHE A 144 -1.15 -16.73 -13.58
N THR A 145 -0.12 -16.99 -12.78
CA THR A 145 -0.08 -16.60 -11.36
C THR A 145 -0.07 -15.08 -11.19
N PHE A 146 0.84 -14.37 -11.86
CA PHE A 146 0.91 -12.91 -11.78
C PHE A 146 -0.32 -12.25 -12.43
N GLY A 147 -0.82 -12.81 -13.53
CA GLY A 147 -2.05 -12.34 -14.17
C GLY A 147 -3.28 -12.49 -13.28
N SER A 148 -3.44 -13.63 -12.59
CA SER A 148 -4.53 -13.86 -11.65
C SER A 148 -4.43 -13.00 -10.39
N LEU A 149 -3.22 -12.76 -9.88
CA LEU A 149 -2.96 -11.79 -8.81
C LEU A 149 -3.40 -10.39 -9.23
N ALA A 150 -2.98 -9.95 -10.42
CA ALA A 150 -3.37 -8.65 -10.94
C ALA A 150 -4.88 -8.54 -11.09
N ALA A 151 -5.52 -9.51 -11.76
CA ALA A 151 -6.97 -9.56 -11.92
C ALA A 151 -7.69 -9.50 -10.56
N SER A 152 -7.18 -10.20 -9.55
CA SER A 152 -7.75 -10.19 -8.19
C SER A 152 -7.67 -8.80 -7.53
N HIS A 153 -6.55 -8.09 -7.66
CA HIS A 153 -6.41 -6.72 -7.16
C HIS A 153 -7.36 -5.75 -7.84
N PHE A 154 -7.43 -5.79 -9.17
CA PHE A 154 -8.38 -4.97 -9.93
C PHE A 154 -9.82 -5.29 -9.55
N TRP A 155 -10.19 -6.57 -9.52
CA TRP A 155 -11.53 -7.02 -9.17
C TRP A 155 -11.95 -6.57 -7.76
N LYS A 156 -11.08 -6.79 -6.76
CA LYS A 156 -11.30 -6.38 -5.38
C LYS A 156 -11.51 -4.87 -5.29
N THR A 157 -10.64 -4.09 -5.95
CA THR A 157 -10.67 -2.63 -5.85
C THR A 157 -11.89 -2.04 -6.58
N PHE A 158 -12.26 -2.56 -7.75
CA PHE A 158 -13.48 -2.12 -8.43
C PHE A 158 -14.73 -2.50 -7.66
N ARG A 159 -14.79 -3.69 -7.05
CA ARG A 159 -15.91 -4.10 -6.19
C ARG A 159 -16.06 -3.26 -4.93
N MET A 160 -14.98 -2.65 -4.44
CA MET A 160 -15.06 -1.73 -3.30
C MET A 160 -15.86 -0.46 -3.64
N GLY A 161 -16.01 -0.10 -4.92
CA GLY A 161 -16.88 1.01 -5.32
C GLY A 161 -16.32 2.39 -4.96
N TYR A 162 -15.02 2.63 -5.14
CA TYR A 162 -14.37 3.93 -4.89
C TYR A 162 -15.08 5.12 -5.56
N ASP A 163 -15.74 4.89 -6.70
CA ASP A 163 -16.51 5.91 -7.42
C ASP A 163 -17.79 6.35 -6.68
N THR A 164 -18.42 5.47 -5.90
CA THR A 164 -19.71 5.75 -5.24
C THR A 164 -19.57 6.12 -3.76
N MET A 165 -18.35 6.04 -3.20
CA MET A 165 -18.09 6.40 -1.80
C MET A 165 -18.21 7.91 -1.57
N PRO A 166 -18.70 8.35 -0.39
CA PRO A 166 -18.66 9.75 0.02
C PRO A 166 -17.23 10.29 0.02
N ASP A 167 -17.04 11.55 -0.39
CA ASP A 167 -15.72 12.19 -0.61
C ASP A 167 -14.76 12.04 0.59
N LYS A 168 -15.28 12.18 1.80
CA LYS A 168 -14.48 12.10 3.02
C LYS A 168 -13.96 10.69 3.25
N GLU A 169 -14.83 9.69 3.13
CA GLU A 169 -14.50 8.28 3.27
C GLU A 169 -13.55 7.83 2.16
N LEU A 170 -13.77 8.31 0.94
CA LEU A 170 -12.90 8.05 -0.20
C LEU A 170 -11.47 8.54 0.05
N LYS A 171 -11.32 9.82 0.41
CA LYS A 171 -10.01 10.43 0.68
C LYS A 171 -9.30 9.72 1.81
N GLN A 172 -10.02 9.43 2.90
CA GLN A 172 -9.51 8.70 4.06
C GLN A 172 -8.97 7.34 3.64
N ARG A 173 -9.79 6.55 2.95
CA ARG A 173 -9.46 5.18 2.57
C ARG A 173 -8.32 5.14 1.56
N ALA A 174 -8.39 5.97 0.52
CA ALA A 174 -7.33 6.07 -0.47
C ALA A 174 -6.01 6.51 0.16
N ARG A 175 -6.01 7.48 1.08
CA ARG A 175 -4.80 7.90 1.81
C ARG A 175 -4.23 6.74 2.63
N CYS A 176 -5.05 6.07 3.44
CA CYS A 176 -4.59 4.94 4.24
C CYS A 176 -4.01 3.81 3.37
N ASP A 177 -4.74 3.37 2.34
CA ASP A 177 -4.32 2.26 1.49
C ASP A 177 -3.04 2.61 0.71
N ILE A 178 -2.94 3.83 0.16
CA ILE A 178 -1.73 4.29 -0.53
C ILE A 178 -0.57 4.40 0.46
N TYR A 179 -0.76 4.94 1.67
CA TYR A 179 0.31 5.06 2.65
C TYR A 179 0.85 3.72 3.13
N LEU A 180 0.00 2.70 3.27
CA LEU A 180 0.44 1.34 3.58
C LEU A 180 1.29 0.76 2.44
N LEU A 181 0.91 0.99 1.19
CA LEU A 181 1.68 0.56 0.02
C LEU A 181 3.01 1.31 -0.09
N ILE A 182 3.04 2.61 0.20
CA ILE A 182 4.27 3.40 0.27
C ILE A 182 5.18 2.86 1.37
N LEU A 183 4.64 2.57 2.56
CA LEU A 183 5.41 2.02 3.67
C LEU A 183 6.00 0.65 3.33
N ARG A 184 5.23 -0.19 2.60
CA ARG A 184 5.71 -1.45 2.03
C ARG A 184 6.89 -1.26 1.09
N ALA A 185 6.80 -0.32 0.14
CA ALA A 185 7.89 -0.02 -0.79
C ALA A 185 9.13 0.52 -0.06
N MET A 186 8.93 1.43 0.89
CA MET A 186 10.00 2.01 1.69
C MET A 186 10.73 0.94 2.53
N ALA A 187 9.97 0.01 3.12
CA ALA A 187 10.55 -1.10 3.85
C ALA A 187 11.37 -2.02 2.94
N MET A 188 10.85 -2.34 1.75
CA MET A 188 11.58 -3.10 0.75
C MET A 188 12.88 -2.40 0.35
N PHE A 189 12.85 -1.08 0.15
CA PHE A 189 14.04 -0.27 -0.15
C PHE A 189 15.08 -0.31 0.97
N ILE A 190 14.66 -0.07 2.23
CA ILE A 190 15.56 -0.08 3.38
C ILE A 190 16.21 -1.45 3.51
N MET A 191 15.43 -2.52 3.47
CA MET A 191 15.99 -3.87 3.64
C MET A 191 16.86 -4.30 2.45
N ALA A 192 16.53 -3.87 1.23
CA ALA A 192 17.36 -4.09 0.05
C ALA A 192 18.74 -3.42 0.16
N ALA A 193 18.79 -2.19 0.68
CA ALA A 193 20.03 -1.45 0.88
C ALA A 193 21.02 -2.14 1.84
N HIS A 194 20.54 -3.05 2.69
CA HIS A 194 21.39 -3.81 3.62
C HIS A 194 21.93 -5.12 3.03
N GLY A 195 21.62 -5.45 1.77
CA GLY A 195 22.24 -6.57 1.04
C GLY A 195 21.83 -7.98 1.47
N LEU A 196 20.82 -8.13 2.33
CA LEU A 196 20.42 -9.41 2.91
C LEU A 196 19.23 -10.06 2.19
N ALA A 197 19.29 -10.27 0.87
CA ALA A 197 18.15 -10.75 0.08
C ALA A 197 17.51 -12.07 0.57
N PHE A 198 18.28 -12.95 1.21
CA PHE A 198 17.77 -14.22 1.77
C PHE A 198 16.99 -14.03 3.09
N ILE A 199 17.42 -13.08 3.93
CA ILE A 199 16.73 -12.70 5.18
C ILE A 199 15.58 -11.71 4.88
N LEU A 200 15.71 -10.95 3.79
CA LEU A 200 14.74 -9.99 3.29
C LEU A 200 13.37 -10.64 3.10
N VAL A 201 13.31 -11.83 2.50
CA VAL A 201 12.04 -12.50 2.16
C VAL A 201 11.20 -12.87 3.40
N PRO A 202 11.73 -13.59 4.41
CA PRO A 202 10.98 -13.85 5.64
C PRO A 202 10.71 -12.57 6.45
N LEU A 203 11.64 -11.60 6.47
CA LEU A 203 11.43 -10.33 7.17
C LEU A 203 10.31 -9.50 6.50
N MET A 204 10.27 -9.46 5.17
CA MET A 204 9.19 -8.86 4.39
C MET A 204 7.86 -9.57 4.68
N ALA A 205 7.83 -10.90 4.73
CA ALA A 205 6.60 -11.63 5.04
C ALA A 205 6.02 -11.23 6.40
N LEU A 206 6.87 -11.11 7.43
CA LEU A 206 6.47 -10.68 8.77
C LEU A 206 6.00 -9.24 8.79
N LEU A 207 6.77 -8.34 8.16
CA LEU A 207 6.43 -6.92 8.10
C LEU A 207 5.12 -6.68 7.36
N LEU A 208 4.95 -7.26 6.18
CA LEU A 208 3.72 -7.13 5.38
C LEU A 208 2.51 -7.65 6.15
N SER A 209 2.66 -8.78 6.84
CA SER A 209 1.60 -9.32 7.68
C SER A 209 1.26 -8.34 8.82
N TYR A 210 2.26 -7.71 9.43
CA TYR A 210 2.01 -6.68 10.44
C TYR A 210 1.27 -5.46 9.86
N LEU A 211 1.70 -4.93 8.71
CA LEU A 211 1.08 -3.78 8.05
C LEU A 211 -0.38 -4.06 7.67
N GLU A 212 -0.70 -5.29 7.26
CA GLU A 212 -2.04 -5.68 6.86
C GLU A 212 -2.97 -6.01 8.03
N ILE A 213 -2.46 -6.62 9.10
CA ILE A 213 -3.27 -7.00 10.26
C ILE A 213 -3.56 -5.76 11.13
N TRP A 214 -2.59 -4.84 11.27
CA TRP A 214 -2.72 -3.64 12.10
C TRP A 214 -2.37 -2.34 11.34
N PRO A 215 -3.14 -1.98 10.29
CA PRO A 215 -2.84 -0.83 9.44
C PRO A 215 -2.80 0.49 10.22
N GLU A 216 -3.76 0.70 11.13
CA GLU A 216 -3.83 1.93 11.94
C GLU A 216 -2.64 2.09 12.89
N ARG A 217 -2.14 0.98 13.44
CA ARG A 217 -0.97 1.00 14.34
C ARG A 217 0.32 1.21 13.55
N ALA A 218 0.43 0.61 12.37
CA ALA A 218 1.55 0.80 11.47
C ALA A 218 1.65 2.26 11.01
N LEU A 219 0.54 2.83 10.55
CA LEU A 219 0.47 4.25 10.21
C LEU A 219 0.72 5.12 11.44
N GLY A 220 0.17 4.73 12.60
CA GLY A 220 0.36 5.39 13.89
C GLY A 220 1.83 5.50 14.32
N ALA A 221 2.60 4.43 14.11
CA ALA A 221 4.00 4.34 14.49
C ALA A 221 4.92 5.20 13.59
N VAL A 222 4.57 5.33 12.30
CA VAL A 222 5.41 6.03 11.32
C VAL A 222 5.02 7.50 11.17
N PHE A 223 3.72 7.80 11.15
CA PHE A 223 3.18 9.13 10.88
C PHE A 223 2.63 9.84 12.14
N GLY A 224 2.65 9.20 13.31
CA GLY A 224 2.09 9.74 14.56
C GLY A 224 0.59 9.47 14.70
N ASP A 225 -0.11 10.23 15.55
CA ASP A 225 -1.51 9.97 15.88
C ASP A 225 -2.39 9.72 14.63
N PRO A 226 -2.98 8.51 14.47
CA PRO A 226 -3.78 8.18 13.31
C PRO A 226 -4.95 9.15 13.16
N SER A 227 -5.42 9.82 14.24
CA SER A 227 -6.45 10.88 14.25
C SER A 227 -6.13 12.06 13.31
N ARG A 228 -4.84 12.34 13.04
CA ARG A 228 -4.40 13.39 12.10
C ARG A 228 -4.47 13.01 10.62
N LEU A 229 -4.58 11.71 10.32
CA LEU A 229 -4.91 11.23 8.97
C LEU A 229 -6.40 11.46 8.65
N TRP A 230 -7.22 11.71 9.68
CA TRP A 230 -8.62 12.03 9.54
C TRP A 230 -8.78 13.54 9.32
N GLU A 231 -9.41 13.90 8.21
CA GLU A 231 -9.90 15.27 8.01
C GLU A 231 -11.12 15.57 8.91
N TYR A 232 -11.67 14.54 9.57
CA TYR A 232 -12.83 14.58 10.47
C TYR A 232 -12.73 13.48 11.53
N ASP A 233 -12.66 13.85 12.81
CA ASP A 233 -12.72 12.90 13.93
C ASP A 233 -14.19 12.47 14.13
N PRO A 234 -14.54 11.18 13.89
CA PRO A 234 -15.91 10.69 14.10
C PRO A 234 -16.33 10.72 15.57
N GLY A 235 -15.39 10.83 16.52
CA GLY A 235 -15.65 10.95 17.95
C GLY A 235 -15.76 12.39 18.46
N ASP A 236 -15.51 13.41 17.64
CA ASP A 236 -15.54 14.81 18.07
C ASP A 236 -16.96 15.40 17.93
N PRO A 237 -17.68 15.65 19.04
CA PRO A 237 -19.01 16.25 19.02
C PRO A 237 -19.02 17.70 18.50
N THR A 238 -17.86 18.38 18.44
CA THR A 238 -17.76 19.75 17.93
C THR A 238 -17.73 19.84 16.42
N SER A 239 -17.41 18.74 15.73
CA SER A 239 -17.39 18.67 14.27
C SER A 239 -18.79 18.83 13.63
N ASN A 240 -19.85 18.47 14.36
CA ASN A 240 -21.25 18.69 13.97
C ASN A 240 -21.73 20.13 14.21
N ARG A 241 -21.07 20.92 15.06
CA ARG A 241 -21.46 22.30 15.36
C ARG A 241 -21.08 23.30 14.28
N ARG A 242 -20.07 23.02 13.45
CA ARG A 242 -19.72 23.89 12.30
C ARG A 242 -20.65 23.71 11.08
N ARG A 243 -21.65 22.83 11.17
CA ARG A 243 -22.63 22.54 10.10
C ARG A 243 -24.00 23.19 10.32
N ARG A 244 -24.16 24.07 11.32
CA ARG A 244 -25.35 24.92 11.45
C ARG A 244 -24.97 26.38 11.28
#